data_AF-A0A3M1YGG5-F1
#
_entry.id   AF-A0A3M1YGG5-F1
#
_cell.length_a   1.000
_cell.length_b   1.000
_cell.length_c   1.000
_cell.angle_alpha   90.00
_cell.angle_beta   90.00
_cell.angle_gamma   90.00
#
_symmetry.space_group_name_H-M   'P 1'
#
loop_
_entity.id
_entity.type
_entity.pdbx_description
1 polymer ?
#
loop_
_entity_poly.entity_id
_entity_poly.type
_entity_poly.pdbx_seq_one_letter_code
_entity_poly.pdbx_strand_id
1 'polypeptide(L)'
;MATFKHGVSILRDGDIISIPLGATQNAFAQADVGKAVKFQNLNGTMVAVLCTAGDDIDGFVTSVEPHTVNNGYSFGGVQIKGRVEVEVGTSAVAVGDLVVLDSQAAAGTAGVPQVIKRPDDTLDSSTTAALAADVAGRLNAYAGKHFWRCIQVVSGTGAAQGDKIIIERV
;
A
#
# COMPACT_ATOMS: atom_id res chain seq x y z
N MET A 1 -30.89 15.72 -3.80
CA MET A 1 -30.51 14.34 -3.44
C MET A 1 -29.62 14.42 -2.21
N ALA A 2 -29.90 13.68 -1.14
CA ALA A 2 -29.04 13.72 0.04
C ALA A 2 -27.71 13.02 -0.27
N THR A 3 -26.59 13.74 -0.16
CA THR A 3 -25.26 13.13 -0.31
C THR A 3 -24.90 12.39 0.98
N PHE A 4 -24.65 11.09 0.89
CA PHE A 4 -24.10 10.33 2.00
C PHE A 4 -22.66 10.76 2.26
N LYS A 5 -22.39 11.20 3.50
CA LYS A 5 -21.03 11.48 3.97
C LYS A 5 -20.50 10.27 4.70
N HIS A 6 -19.33 9.78 4.31
CA HIS A 6 -18.68 8.64 4.97
C HIS A 6 -17.21 8.98 5.26
N GLY A 7 -16.80 8.77 6.51
CA GLY A 7 -15.40 8.85 6.94
C GLY A 7 -14.75 7.47 6.95
N VAL A 8 -13.56 7.36 7.52
CA VAL A 8 -12.93 6.06 7.77
C VAL A 8 -13.69 5.35 8.88
N SER A 9 -14.21 4.16 8.59
CA SER A 9 -14.75 3.27 9.62
C SER A 9 -13.72 2.19 9.93
N ILE A 10 -13.13 2.25 11.13
CA ILE A 10 -12.31 1.19 11.69
C ILE A 10 -13.18 0.32 12.60
N LEU A 11 -13.44 -0.92 12.19
CA LEU A 11 -13.87 -1.92 13.15
C LEU A 11 -12.69 -2.13 14.13
N ARG A 12 -12.94 -2.23 15.43
CA ARG A 12 -11.91 -2.12 16.49
C ARG A 12 -10.79 -3.18 16.42
N ASP A 13 -10.93 -4.19 15.57
CA ASP A 13 -9.92 -5.21 15.21
C ASP A 13 -9.94 -5.52 13.70
N GLY A 14 -10.49 -4.63 12.88
CA GLY A 14 -10.68 -4.86 11.46
C GLY A 14 -9.36 -4.77 10.69
N ASP A 15 -8.97 -5.87 10.03
CA ASP A 15 -7.93 -5.83 9.01
C ASP A 15 -8.35 -4.98 7.81
N ILE A 16 -9.65 -4.75 7.65
CA ILE A 16 -10.27 -4.01 6.56
C ILE A 16 -10.95 -2.77 7.12
N ILE A 17 -10.71 -1.63 6.48
CA ILE A 17 -11.41 -0.37 6.73
C ILE A 17 -12.29 -0.03 5.54
N SER A 18 -13.41 0.64 5.80
CA SER A 18 -14.22 1.23 4.73
C SER A 18 -13.86 2.70 4.56
N ILE A 19 -13.51 3.11 3.33
CA ILE A 19 -12.98 4.43 3.01
C ILE A 19 -13.40 4.86 1.59
N PRO A 20 -13.55 6.18 1.31
CA PRO A 20 -13.68 6.65 -0.06
C PRO A 20 -12.41 6.37 -0.88
N LEU A 21 -12.60 6.02 -2.15
CA LEU A 21 -11.55 5.62 -3.09
C LEU A 21 -11.47 6.62 -4.25
N GLY A 22 -10.26 6.98 -4.66
CA GLY A 22 -10.01 7.85 -5.81
C GLY A 22 -9.38 9.19 -5.46
N ALA A 23 -8.48 9.65 -6.33
CA ALA A 23 -8.08 11.07 -6.39
C ALA A 23 -9.15 11.93 -7.08
N THR A 24 -10.00 11.30 -7.89
CA THR A 24 -11.14 11.90 -8.59
C THR A 24 -12.40 11.07 -8.36
N GLN A 25 -13.55 11.63 -8.70
CA GLN A 25 -14.84 10.95 -8.59
C GLN A 25 -14.92 9.71 -9.47
N ASN A 26 -15.63 8.68 -8.98
CA ASN A 26 -15.92 7.41 -9.65
C ASN A 26 -14.71 6.75 -10.34
N ALA A 27 -13.54 6.81 -9.70
CA ALA A 27 -12.27 6.40 -10.31
C ALA A 27 -11.96 4.90 -10.16
N PHE A 28 -12.65 4.19 -9.26
CA PHE A 28 -12.40 2.78 -8.97
C PHE A 28 -13.53 1.89 -9.50
N ALA A 29 -13.15 0.72 -10.02
CA ALA A 29 -14.02 -0.34 -10.50
C ALA A 29 -13.67 -1.68 -9.83
N GLN A 30 -14.49 -2.71 -10.05
CA GLN A 30 -14.23 -4.06 -9.53
C GLN A 30 -12.86 -4.61 -9.97
N ALA A 31 -12.36 -4.17 -11.13
CA ALA A 31 -11.03 -4.52 -11.64
C ALA A 31 -9.87 -3.97 -10.79
N ASP A 32 -10.13 -3.06 -9.85
CA ASP A 32 -9.11 -2.48 -8.96
C ASP A 32 -8.95 -3.23 -7.64
N VAL A 33 -9.76 -4.27 -7.39
CA VAL A 33 -9.58 -5.15 -6.23
C VAL A 33 -8.21 -5.84 -6.30
N GLY A 34 -7.49 -5.83 -5.18
CA GLY A 34 -6.14 -6.35 -5.03
C GLY A 34 -5.03 -5.32 -5.24
N LYS A 35 -5.34 -4.10 -5.69
CA LYS A 35 -4.32 -3.06 -5.93
C LYS A 35 -3.89 -2.37 -4.65
N ALA A 36 -2.65 -1.89 -4.66
CA ALA A 36 -2.05 -1.15 -3.56
C ALA A 36 -2.51 0.31 -3.58
N VAL A 37 -2.86 0.82 -2.39
CA VAL A 37 -3.30 2.19 -2.18
C VAL A 37 -2.52 2.87 -1.06
N LYS A 38 -2.42 4.19 -1.17
CA LYS A 38 -1.94 5.10 -0.13
C LYS A 38 -3.08 5.99 0.36
N PHE A 39 -3.02 6.38 1.62
CA PHE A 39 -3.98 7.31 2.18
C PHE A 39 -3.53 8.74 1.94
N GLN A 40 -4.45 9.53 1.43
CA GLN A 40 -4.24 10.93 1.15
C GLN A 40 -5.34 11.76 1.78
N ASN A 41 -4.99 12.92 2.32
CA ASN A 41 -5.97 13.92 2.69
C ASN A 41 -6.33 14.73 1.45
N LEU A 42 -7.57 14.60 0.99
CA LEU A 42 -8.11 15.42 -0.09
C LEU A 42 -9.24 16.27 0.47
N ASN A 43 -9.01 17.58 0.55
CA ASN A 43 -9.99 18.56 1.01
C ASN A 43 -10.61 18.24 2.39
N GLY A 44 -9.80 17.78 3.35
CA GLY A 44 -10.24 17.45 4.70
C GLY A 44 -10.87 16.07 4.85
N THR A 45 -10.91 15.26 3.78
CA THR A 45 -11.40 13.88 3.79
C THR A 45 -10.24 12.93 3.51
N MET A 46 -10.10 11.88 4.33
CA MET A 46 -9.21 10.77 4.06
C MET A 46 -9.76 9.93 2.92
N VAL A 47 -8.97 9.76 1.87
CA VAL A 47 -9.28 8.93 0.70
C VAL A 47 -8.14 7.98 0.42
N ALA A 48 -8.44 6.81 -0.14
CA ALA A 48 -7.43 5.89 -0.66
C ALA A 48 -7.21 6.14 -2.15
N VAL A 49 -5.97 6.35 -2.54
CA VAL A 49 -5.57 6.59 -3.94
C VAL A 49 -4.59 5.50 -4.36
N LEU A 50 -4.62 5.09 -5.63
CA LEU A 50 -3.65 4.13 -6.15
C LEU A 50 -2.23 4.61 -5.92
N CYS A 51 -1.39 3.73 -5.39
CA CYS A 51 0.05 3.96 -5.28
C CYS A 51 0.69 4.07 -6.68
N THR A 52 1.76 4.86 -6.75
CA THR A 52 2.69 4.97 -7.87
C THR A 52 4.06 4.40 -7.46
N ALA A 53 4.97 4.24 -8.42
CA ALA A 53 6.30 3.69 -8.16
C ALA A 53 7.04 4.44 -7.03
N GLY A 54 7.57 3.69 -6.07
CA GLY A 54 8.27 4.20 -4.89
C GLY A 54 7.37 4.65 -3.74
N ASP A 55 6.04 4.65 -3.90
CA ASP A 55 5.14 5.03 -2.81
C ASP A 55 5.11 3.97 -1.69
N ASP A 56 4.97 4.47 -0.46
CA ASP A 56 4.61 3.66 0.70
C ASP A 56 3.19 3.09 0.52
N ILE A 57 3.00 1.83 0.93
CA ILE A 57 1.72 1.13 0.82
C ILE A 57 0.98 1.22 2.15
N ASP A 58 -0.21 1.82 2.14
CA ASP A 58 -1.07 1.86 3.33
C ASP A 58 -2.05 0.69 3.39
N GLY A 59 -2.44 0.14 2.23
CA GLY A 59 -3.28 -1.04 2.18
C GLY A 59 -3.58 -1.53 0.77
N PHE A 60 -4.48 -2.50 0.67
CA PHE A 60 -4.91 -3.14 -0.57
C PHE A 60 -6.43 -3.10 -0.72
N VAL A 61 -6.95 -2.79 -1.89
CA VAL A 61 -8.40 -2.74 -2.12
C VAL A 61 -9.00 -4.13 -2.03
N THR A 62 -10.02 -4.32 -1.20
CA THR A 62 -10.72 -5.61 -1.04
C THR A 62 -12.07 -5.62 -1.74
N SER A 63 -12.75 -4.47 -1.79
CA SER A 63 -14.05 -4.33 -2.44
C SER A 63 -14.24 -2.93 -2.98
N VAL A 64 -15.08 -2.81 -4.02
CA VAL A 64 -15.57 -1.53 -4.54
C VAL A 64 -17.08 -1.60 -4.60
N GLU A 65 -17.74 -0.69 -3.93
CA GLU A 65 -19.19 -0.62 -3.84
C GLU A 65 -19.78 0.11 -5.06
N PRO A 66 -21.00 -0.25 -5.49
CA PRO A 66 -21.64 0.36 -6.67
C PRO A 66 -22.16 1.79 -6.43
N HIS A 67 -22.20 2.24 -5.17
CA HIS A 67 -22.66 3.58 -4.81
C HIS A 67 -21.49 4.51 -4.51
N THR A 68 -21.71 5.81 -4.68
CA THR A 68 -20.69 6.83 -4.41
C THR A 68 -20.95 7.58 -3.11
N VAL A 69 -19.89 8.10 -2.49
CA VAL A 69 -19.91 8.87 -1.24
C VAL A 69 -19.21 10.21 -1.43
N ASN A 70 -19.40 11.14 -0.50
CA ASN A 70 -18.64 12.40 -0.42
C ASN A 70 -18.62 13.21 -1.73
N ASN A 71 -19.79 13.33 -2.38
CA ASN A 71 -19.95 13.98 -3.68
C ASN A 71 -19.24 13.24 -4.82
N GLY A 72 -19.47 11.93 -4.94
CA GLY A 72 -19.16 11.17 -6.16
C GLY A 72 -17.89 10.31 -6.12
N TYR A 73 -17.20 10.20 -4.99
CA TYR A 73 -16.09 9.26 -4.85
C TYR A 73 -16.61 7.82 -4.79
N SER A 74 -15.86 6.90 -5.39
CA SER A 74 -16.09 5.47 -5.18
C SER A 74 -15.93 5.15 -3.69
N PHE A 75 -16.57 4.08 -3.22
CA PHE A 75 -16.48 3.65 -1.83
C PHE A 75 -16.11 2.16 -1.79
N GLY A 76 -15.40 1.73 -0.77
CA GLY A 76 -14.98 0.33 -0.70
C GLY A 76 -14.18 -0.02 0.54
N GLY A 77 -13.79 -1.28 0.60
CA GLY A 77 -12.92 -1.84 1.62
C GLY A 77 -11.44 -1.76 1.23
N VAL A 78 -10.59 -1.42 2.19
CA VAL A 78 -9.14 -1.47 2.07
C VAL A 78 -8.57 -2.29 3.23
N GLN A 79 -7.83 -3.35 2.91
CA GLN A 79 -7.09 -4.15 3.86
C GLN A 79 -5.81 -3.42 4.27
N ILE A 80 -5.69 -3.07 5.55
CA ILE A 80 -4.57 -2.31 6.14
C ILE A 80 -3.64 -3.16 7.01
N LYS A 81 -4.01 -4.42 7.27
CA LYS A 81 -3.29 -5.38 8.11
C LYS A 81 -3.40 -6.79 7.54
N GLY A 82 -2.74 -7.74 8.18
CA GLY A 82 -2.73 -9.14 7.77
C GLY A 82 -1.73 -9.40 6.65
N ARG A 83 -1.97 -10.45 5.87
CA ARG A 83 -1.06 -10.95 4.84
C ARG A 83 -1.66 -10.76 3.46
N VAL A 84 -0.81 -10.39 2.51
CA VAL A 84 -1.20 -10.20 1.11
C VAL A 84 -0.15 -10.86 0.21
N GLU A 85 -0.61 -11.60 -0.80
CA GLU A 85 0.25 -12.12 -1.86
C GLU A 85 0.43 -11.04 -2.93
N VAL A 86 1.68 -10.77 -3.29
CA VAL A 86 2.06 -9.77 -4.30
C VAL A 86 3.18 -10.33 -5.18
N GLU A 87 3.47 -9.64 -6.27
CA GLU A 87 4.56 -10.01 -7.18
C GLU A 87 5.80 -9.16 -6.93
N VAL A 88 6.98 -9.74 -7.18
CA VAL A 88 8.24 -9.00 -7.22
C VAL A 88 8.27 -8.16 -8.51
N GLY A 89 8.73 -6.92 -8.37
CA GLY A 89 8.91 -5.98 -9.48
C GLY A 89 10.29 -6.08 -10.13
N THR A 90 10.84 -4.92 -10.49
CA THR A 90 12.10 -4.76 -11.21
C THR A 90 13.35 -5.06 -10.38
N SER A 91 13.23 -5.13 -9.05
CA SER A 91 14.33 -5.41 -8.12
C SER A 91 13.98 -6.55 -7.17
N ALA A 92 14.99 -7.35 -6.82
CA ALA A 92 14.84 -8.49 -5.92
C ALA A 92 14.31 -8.07 -4.53
N VAL A 93 13.51 -8.95 -3.93
CA VAL A 93 12.97 -8.84 -2.59
C VAL A 93 13.28 -10.12 -1.83
N ALA A 94 14.04 -10.00 -0.73
CA ALA A 94 14.31 -11.11 0.16
C ALA A 94 13.33 -11.10 1.35
N VAL A 95 13.19 -12.27 2.00
CA VAL A 95 12.46 -12.36 3.27
C VAL A 95 13.14 -11.45 4.30
N GLY A 96 12.34 -10.62 4.98
CA GLY A 96 12.79 -9.64 5.95
C GLY A 96 12.85 -8.20 5.43
N ASP A 97 12.93 -8.01 4.11
CA ASP A 97 12.99 -6.67 3.51
C ASP A 97 11.66 -5.91 3.68
N LEU A 98 11.77 -4.61 3.99
CA LEU A 98 10.65 -3.69 3.85
C LEU A 98 10.39 -3.41 2.36
N VAL A 99 9.13 -3.30 1.99
CA VAL A 99 8.72 -3.12 0.58
C VAL A 99 7.98 -1.82 0.33
N VAL A 100 8.15 -1.31 -0.90
CA VAL A 100 7.37 -0.22 -1.48
C VAL A 100 6.80 -0.68 -2.82
N LEU A 101 5.84 0.06 -3.36
CA LEU A 101 5.31 -0.26 -4.68
C LEU A 101 6.37 0.00 -5.76
N ASP A 102 6.43 -0.87 -6.76
CA ASP A 102 7.15 -0.62 -8.01
C ASP A 102 6.17 -0.23 -9.11
N SER A 103 5.44 -1.20 -9.67
CA SER A 103 4.46 -0.95 -10.72
C SER A 103 3.14 -1.65 -10.41
N GLN A 104 2.04 -1.07 -10.88
CA GLN A 104 0.74 -1.72 -10.86
C GLN A 104 -0.11 -1.22 -12.03
N ALA A 105 -1.12 -2.01 -12.40
CA ALA A 105 -2.04 -1.64 -13.46
C ALA A 105 -2.84 -0.37 -13.13
N ALA A 106 -3.06 0.48 -14.15
CA ALA A 106 -3.85 1.69 -14.03
C ALA A 106 -5.30 1.40 -13.58
N ALA A 107 -5.97 2.39 -12.98
CA ALA A 107 -7.35 2.28 -12.52
C ALA A 107 -8.29 1.69 -13.60
N GLY A 108 -9.20 0.80 -13.21
CA GLY A 108 -10.12 0.11 -14.11
C GLY A 108 -9.50 -1.06 -14.91
N THR A 109 -8.20 -1.30 -14.82
CA THR A 109 -7.52 -2.44 -15.47
C THR A 109 -7.09 -3.47 -14.44
N ALA A 110 -7.50 -4.73 -14.58
CA ALA A 110 -7.10 -5.79 -13.65
C ALA A 110 -5.57 -6.01 -13.68
N GLY A 111 -4.98 -6.22 -12.51
CA GLY A 111 -3.55 -6.50 -12.38
C GLY A 111 -3.14 -6.73 -10.93
N VAL A 112 -2.01 -7.42 -10.75
CA VAL A 112 -1.41 -7.67 -9.44
C VAL A 112 -0.38 -6.57 -9.17
N PRO A 113 -0.33 -6.00 -7.95
CA PRO A 113 0.69 -5.02 -7.60
C PRO A 113 2.07 -5.68 -7.53
N GLN A 114 3.06 -5.00 -8.10
CA GLN A 114 4.46 -5.40 -8.04
C GLN A 114 5.20 -4.56 -7.01
N VAL A 115 6.03 -5.21 -6.20
CA VAL A 115 6.77 -4.55 -5.11
C VAL A 115 8.27 -4.73 -5.27
N ILE A 116 9.02 -3.79 -4.72
CA ILE A 116 10.48 -3.83 -4.64
C ILE A 116 10.91 -3.58 -3.20
N LYS A 117 12.16 -3.97 -2.90
CA LYS A 117 12.80 -3.59 -1.66
C LYS A 117 12.78 -2.06 -1.53
N ARG A 118 12.42 -1.57 -0.35
CA ARG A 118 12.47 -0.14 -0.09
C ARG A 118 13.92 0.36 -0.20
N PRO A 119 14.20 1.40 -0.99
CA PRO A 119 15.55 1.90 -1.21
C PRO A 119 16.26 2.35 0.08
N ASP A 120 15.51 2.98 0.99
CA ASP A 120 16.03 3.50 2.26
C ASP A 120 16.26 2.41 3.32
N ASP A 121 15.92 1.14 3.03
CA ASP A 121 16.17 0.01 3.92
C ASP A 121 17.61 -0.53 3.83
N THR A 122 18.45 0.13 3.03
CA THR A 122 19.86 -0.20 2.91
C THR A 122 20.65 0.61 3.94
N LEU A 123 21.26 -0.07 4.91
CA LEU A 123 22.12 0.59 5.90
C LEU A 123 23.44 1.03 5.22
N ASP A 124 23.71 2.33 5.11
CA ASP A 124 25.02 2.85 4.70
C ASP A 124 26.00 2.71 5.88
N SER A 125 26.72 1.59 5.91
CA SER A 125 27.57 1.17 7.02
C SER A 125 28.99 1.77 6.97
N SER A 126 29.15 3.04 6.60
CA SER A 126 30.48 3.60 6.37
C SER A 126 31.22 4.16 7.61
N THR A 127 30.58 4.47 8.75
CA THR A 127 31.26 4.67 10.07
C THR A 127 30.27 4.59 11.25
N THR A 128 30.76 4.36 12.48
CA THR A 128 29.91 4.23 13.69
C THR A 128 29.18 5.52 14.10
N ALA A 129 29.74 6.70 13.81
CA ALA A 129 29.08 7.99 14.08
C ALA A 129 28.03 8.34 13.01
N ALA A 130 28.29 8.00 11.74
CA ALA A 130 27.32 8.14 10.66
C ALA A 130 26.12 7.20 10.86
N LEU A 131 26.37 5.99 11.38
CA LEU A 131 25.33 5.01 11.67
C LEU A 131 24.31 5.51 12.71
N ALA A 132 24.75 6.14 13.79
CA ALA A 132 23.85 6.64 14.83
C ALA A 132 22.95 7.79 14.32
N ALA A 133 23.49 8.67 13.49
CA ALA A 133 22.74 9.78 12.89
C ALA A 133 21.77 9.30 11.82
N ASP A 134 22.18 8.34 10.98
CA ASP A 134 21.31 7.69 9.99
C ASP A 134 20.14 6.96 10.67
N VAL A 135 20.42 6.12 11.67
CA VAL A 135 19.39 5.39 12.42
C VAL A 135 18.42 6.36 13.10
N ALA A 136 18.90 7.47 13.68
CA ALA A 136 18.05 8.48 14.28
C ALA A 136 17.18 9.21 13.23
N GLY A 137 17.75 9.54 12.07
CA GLY A 137 17.01 10.12 10.94
C GLY A 137 15.92 9.19 10.41
N ARG A 138 16.23 7.91 10.26
CA ARG A 138 15.29 6.86 9.85
C ARG A 138 14.18 6.66 10.88
N LEU A 139 14.50 6.59 12.17
CA LEU A 139 13.50 6.48 13.23
C LEU A 139 12.49 7.64 13.19
N ASN A 140 12.96 8.85 12.96
CA ASN A 140 12.10 10.02 12.82
C ASN A 140 11.27 10.00 11.53
N ALA A 141 11.84 9.58 10.40
CA ALA A 141 11.14 9.47 9.12
C ALA A 141 10.07 8.34 9.09
N TYR A 142 10.26 7.32 9.92
CA TYR A 142 9.38 6.16 10.05
C TYR A 142 8.36 6.28 11.18
N ALA A 143 8.48 7.28 12.06
CA ALA A 143 7.56 7.47 13.17
C ALA A 143 6.12 7.66 12.67
N GLY A 144 5.22 6.76 13.09
CA GLY A 144 3.81 6.80 12.69
C GLY A 144 3.53 6.32 11.26
N LYS A 145 4.56 5.86 10.53
CA LYS A 145 4.36 5.13 9.28
C LYS A 145 4.23 3.65 9.57
N HIS A 146 3.47 2.98 8.72
CA HIS A 146 3.31 1.55 8.77
C HIS A 146 3.84 0.94 7.49
N PHE A 147 4.57 -0.15 7.61
CA PHE A 147 5.27 -0.75 6.48
C PHE A 147 4.81 -2.16 6.22
N TRP A 148 5.15 -2.64 5.04
CA TRP A 148 4.94 -4.03 4.68
C TRP A 148 6.30 -4.70 4.56
N ARG A 149 6.42 -5.91 5.10
CA ARG A 149 7.63 -6.70 5.07
C ARG A 149 7.37 -8.01 4.34
N CYS A 150 8.31 -8.42 3.49
CA CYS A 150 8.29 -9.75 2.91
C CYS A 150 8.53 -10.80 4.00
N ILE A 151 7.58 -11.73 4.18
CA ILE A 151 7.69 -12.80 5.18
C ILE A 151 7.96 -14.17 4.54
N GLN A 152 7.66 -14.33 3.25
CA GLN A 152 7.81 -15.60 2.56
C GLN A 152 7.90 -15.40 1.04
N VAL A 153 8.78 -16.17 0.39
CA VAL A 153 8.75 -16.38 -1.06
C VAL A 153 7.86 -17.60 -1.36
N VAL A 154 6.83 -17.41 -2.17
CA VAL A 154 5.83 -18.44 -2.53
C VAL A 154 6.24 -19.17 -3.81
N SER A 155 6.76 -18.44 -4.79
CA SER A 155 7.28 -19.02 -6.03
C SER A 155 8.55 -18.31 -6.49
N GLY A 156 9.41 -19.06 -7.18
CA GLY A 156 10.69 -18.54 -7.67
C GLY A 156 11.70 -18.35 -6.55
N THR A 157 12.50 -17.29 -6.63
CA THR A 157 13.58 -16.99 -5.67
C THR A 157 13.42 -15.63 -5.00
N GLY A 158 12.38 -14.87 -5.35
CA GLY A 158 12.19 -13.48 -4.93
C GLY A 158 13.10 -12.52 -5.72
N ALA A 159 13.72 -12.96 -6.81
CA ALA A 159 14.72 -12.19 -7.55
C ALA A 159 14.26 -11.79 -8.96
N ALA A 160 13.26 -12.48 -9.51
CA ALA A 160 12.74 -12.20 -10.83
C ALA A 160 11.37 -11.49 -10.76
N GLN A 161 11.11 -10.63 -11.74
CA GLN A 161 9.80 -10.00 -11.88
C GLN A 161 8.72 -11.08 -12.05
N GLY A 162 7.63 -10.96 -11.29
CA GLY A 162 6.54 -11.94 -11.26
C GLY A 162 6.74 -13.11 -10.30
N ASP A 163 7.88 -13.21 -9.59
CA ASP A 163 8.01 -14.11 -8.44
C ASP A 163 6.97 -13.72 -7.38
N LYS A 164 6.28 -14.71 -6.80
CA LYS A 164 5.22 -14.45 -5.81
C LYS A 164 5.79 -14.44 -4.41
N ILE A 165 5.41 -13.44 -3.63
CA ILE A 165 5.80 -13.30 -2.23
C ILE A 165 4.59 -12.97 -1.37
N ILE A 166 4.68 -13.29 -0.08
CA ILE A 166 3.72 -12.84 0.93
C ILE A 166 4.36 -11.71 1.72
N ILE A 167 3.61 -10.61 1.84
CA ILE A 167 3.96 -9.48 2.67
C ILE A 167 2.99 -9.35 3.85
N GLU A 168 3.50 -8.84 4.97
CA GLU A 168 2.74 -8.63 6.21
C GLU A 168 3.00 -7.23 6.77
N ARG A 169 1.99 -6.64 7.40
CA ARG A 169 2.08 -5.31 8.03
C ARG A 169 3.01 -5.36 9.26
N VAL A 170 3.94 -4.41 9.36
CA VAL A 170 4.91 -4.22 10.46
C VAL A 170 4.68 -2.89 11.17
#